data_AF-A0A7C1RGF6-F1
#
_entry.id   AF-A0A7C1RGF6-F1
#
_cell.length_a   1.000
_cell.length_b   1.000
_cell.length_c   1.000
_cell.angle_alpha   90.00
_cell.angle_beta   90.00
_cell.angle_gamma   90.00
#
_symmetry.space_group_name_H-M   'P 1'
#
loop_
_entity.id
_entity.type
_entity.pdbx_description
1 polymer ?
#
loop_
_entity_poly.entity_id
_entity_poly.type
_entity_poly.pdbx_seq_one_letter_code
_entity_poly.pdbx_strand_id
1 'polypeptide(L)'
;MAISFETSSEDAALIEQIAARALEDQVGDTPTLDFMMDITAAHLNGCPLDLVGLLEAPDFDFAHDVFGIQSHLNRSTGKLERCFLPRHATK
;
A
#
# COMPACT_ATOMS: atom_id res chain seq x y z
N MET A 1 -7.70 -16.61 -9.71
CA MET A 1 -7.58 -16.50 -8.25
C MET A 1 -8.43 -15.33 -7.81
N ALA A 2 -9.14 -15.45 -6.69
CA ALA A 2 -9.84 -14.30 -6.10
C ALA A 2 -8.81 -13.40 -5.41
N ILE A 3 -9.00 -12.08 -5.48
CA ILE A 3 -8.17 -11.10 -4.78
C ILE A 3 -8.70 -11.00 -3.34
N SER A 4 -7.80 -11.10 -2.36
CA SER A 4 -8.12 -10.97 -0.95
C SER A 4 -8.11 -9.51 -0.52
N PHE A 5 -9.16 -9.08 0.17
CA PHE A 5 -9.27 -7.77 0.83
C PHE A 5 -9.66 -7.88 2.31
N GLU A 6 -9.82 -9.10 2.82
CA GLU A 6 -10.15 -9.36 4.22
C GLU A 6 -8.89 -9.20 5.06
N THR A 7 -8.79 -8.08 5.77
CA THR A 7 -7.70 -7.77 6.69
C THR A 7 -8.23 -7.62 8.12
N SER A 8 -7.31 -7.62 9.10
CA SER A 8 -7.65 -7.40 10.50
C SER A 8 -8.08 -5.93 10.73
N SER A 9 -8.85 -5.66 11.79
CA SER A 9 -9.25 -4.29 12.12
C SER A 9 -8.06 -3.39 12.46
N GLU A 10 -6.99 -3.96 13.00
CA GLU A 10 -5.73 -3.25 13.31
C GLU A 10 -5.01 -2.86 12.02
N ASP A 11 -4.85 -3.78 11.07
CA ASP A 11 -4.22 -3.49 9.78
C ASP A 11 -5.04 -2.49 8.97
N ALA A 12 -6.38 -2.62 8.99
CA ALA A 12 -7.27 -1.65 8.33
C ALA A 12 -7.06 -0.23 8.86
N ALA A 13 -6.92 -0.07 10.18
CA ALA A 13 -6.68 1.24 10.79
C ALA A 13 -5.28 1.80 10.46
N LEU A 14 -4.26 0.95 10.31
CA LEU A 14 -2.95 1.37 9.85
C LEU A 14 -2.97 1.79 8.37
N ILE A 15 -3.65 1.02 7.52
CA ILE A 15 -3.80 1.31 6.09
C ILE A 15 -4.55 2.62 5.87
N GLU A 16 -5.58 2.92 6.66
CA GLU A 16 -6.29 4.20 6.62
C GLU A 16 -5.35 5.36 6.95
N GLN A 17 -4.51 5.24 7.99
CA GLN A 17 -3.53 6.26 8.36
C GLN A 17 -2.46 6.46 7.28
N ILE A 18 -1.97 5.37 6.67
CA ILE A 18 -1.01 5.43 5.56
C ILE A 18 -1.65 6.14 4.36
N ALA A 19 -2.90 5.81 4.02
CA ALA A 19 -3.62 6.45 2.93
C ALA A 19 -3.88 7.95 3.20
N ALA A 20 -4.22 8.32 4.44
CA ALA A 20 -4.37 9.71 4.84
C ALA A 20 -3.05 10.48 4.69
N ARG A 21 -1.94 9.92 5.18
CA ARG A 21 -0.60 10.52 5.01
C ARG A 21 -0.22 10.66 3.53
N ALA A 22 -0.55 9.68 2.70
CA ALA A 22 -0.26 9.72 1.26
C ALA A 22 -0.97 10.87 0.55
N LEU A 23 -2.16 11.26 1.01
CA LEU A 23 -2.91 12.39 0.44
C LEU A 23 -2.32 13.75 0.79
N GLU A 24 -1.69 13.89 1.96
CA GLU A 24 -1.01 15.13 2.33
C GLU A 24 0.19 15.41 1.40
N ASP A 25 0.88 14.35 0.99
CA ASP A 25 2.05 14.43 0.11
C ASP A 25 1.70 14.39 -1.39
N GLN A 26 0.47 14.03 -1.76
CA GLN A 26 0.09 13.88 -3.15
C GLN A 26 -0.36 15.21 -3.78
N VAL A 27 0.14 15.46 -4.99
CA VAL A 27 -0.37 16.51 -5.87
C VAL A 27 -1.44 15.90 -6.80
N GLY A 28 -2.73 15.99 -6.43
CA GLY A 28 -3.85 15.58 -7.30
C GLY A 28 -5.11 15.12 -6.56
N ASP A 29 -6.14 14.74 -7.32
CA ASP A 29 -7.47 14.32 -6.83
C ASP A 29 -7.61 12.79 -6.64
N THR A 30 -6.55 12.06 -6.30
CA THR A 30 -6.71 10.62 -6.09
C THR A 30 -7.56 10.38 -4.83
N PRO A 31 -8.61 9.55 -4.89
CA PRO A 31 -9.40 9.23 -3.71
C PRO A 31 -8.57 8.48 -2.67
N THR A 32 -8.79 8.76 -1.38
CA THR A 32 -8.20 7.99 -0.25
C THR A 32 -8.44 6.48 -0.40
N LEU A 33 -9.62 6.12 -0.92
CA LEU A 33 -10.04 4.75 -1.11
C LEU A 33 -9.11 3.99 -2.08
N ASP A 34 -8.55 4.65 -3.10
CA ASP A 34 -7.64 4.01 -4.04
C ASP A 34 -6.35 3.58 -3.34
N PHE A 35 -5.77 4.44 -2.50
CA PHE A 35 -4.60 4.08 -1.70
C PHE A 35 -4.91 2.95 -0.73
N MET A 36 -6.02 3.04 0.00
CA MET A 36 -6.42 1.98 0.93
C MET A 36 -6.56 0.63 0.23
N MET A 37 -7.24 0.60 -0.92
CA MET A 37 -7.45 -0.62 -1.69
C MET A 37 -6.15 -1.17 -2.27
N ASP A 38 -5.29 -0.31 -2.83
CA ASP A 38 -4.04 -0.74 -3.44
C ASP A 38 -3.05 -1.28 -2.39
N ILE A 39 -2.94 -0.63 -1.22
CA ILE A 39 -2.10 -1.09 -0.10
C ILE A 39 -2.63 -2.41 0.45
N THR A 40 -3.95 -2.52 0.68
CA THR A 40 -4.58 -3.76 1.14
C THR A 40 -4.34 -4.90 0.15
N ALA A 41 -4.51 -4.64 -1.13
CA ALA A 41 -4.29 -5.63 -2.17
C ALA A 41 -2.83 -6.11 -2.19
N ALA A 42 -1.86 -5.19 -2.17
CA ALA A 42 -0.45 -5.54 -2.12
C ALA A 42 -0.13 -6.40 -0.88
N HIS A 43 -0.59 -5.97 0.30
CA HIS A 43 -0.35 -6.63 1.58
C HIS A 43 -0.90 -8.07 1.60
N LEU A 44 -2.11 -8.29 1.08
CA LEU A 44 -2.78 -9.60 1.17
C LEU A 44 -2.53 -10.53 -0.03
N ASN A 45 -1.98 -10.03 -1.14
CA ASN A 45 -1.93 -10.78 -2.39
C ASN A 45 -0.50 -10.95 -2.94
N GLY A 46 0.47 -11.18 -2.05
CA GLY A 46 1.81 -11.65 -2.43
C GLY A 46 2.95 -10.70 -2.09
N CYS A 47 2.66 -9.55 -1.49
CA CYS A 47 3.67 -8.70 -0.88
C CYS A 47 3.21 -8.21 0.51
N PRO A 48 3.23 -9.08 1.53
CA PRO A 48 3.02 -8.67 2.91
C PRO A 48 3.88 -7.44 3.27
N LEU A 49 3.30 -6.49 3.99
CA LEU A 49 3.92 -5.21 4.33
C LEU A 49 4.03 -5.06 5.85
N ASP A 50 5.11 -4.44 6.31
CA ASP A 50 5.23 -3.90 7.65
C ASP A 50 4.49 -2.56 7.68
N LEU A 51 3.19 -2.61 8.01
CA LEU A 51 2.32 -1.44 7.98
C LEU A 51 2.74 -0.38 9.02
N VAL A 52 3.24 -0.81 10.18
CA VAL A 52 3.74 0.11 11.20
C VAL A 52 5.02 0.78 10.72
N GLY A 53 5.98 -0.01 10.22
CA GLY A 53 7.22 0.52 9.66
C GLY A 53 6.97 1.47 8.50
N LEU A 54 6.06 1.12 7.59
CA LEU A 54 5.68 1.96 6.47
C LEU A 54 5.05 3.28 6.94
N LEU A 55 4.16 3.25 7.93
CA LEU A 55 3.53 4.46 8.49
C LEU A 55 4.56 5.39 9.16
N GLU A 56 5.57 4.84 9.83
CA GLU A 56 6.63 5.59 10.52
C GLU A 56 7.83 5.93 9.60
N ALA A 57 7.82 5.47 8.36
CA ALA A 57 8.94 5.62 7.43
C ALA A 57 9.24 7.10 7.13
N PRO A 58 10.52 7.47 6.89
CA PRO A 58 10.87 8.78 6.37
C PRO A 58 10.16 9.07 5.03
N ASP A 59 9.86 10.34 4.73
CA ASP A 59 9.01 10.74 3.60
C ASP A 59 9.44 10.13 2.25
N PHE A 60 10.75 10.03 2.01
CA PHE A 60 11.26 9.42 0.78
C PHE A 60 10.95 7.93 0.67
N ASP A 61 11.10 7.18 1.78
CA ASP A 61 10.84 5.74 1.81
C ASP A 61 9.34 5.46 1.77
N PHE A 62 8.56 6.26 2.50
CA PHE A 62 7.11 6.26 2.47
C PHE A 62 6.58 6.49 1.04
N ALA A 63 7.01 7.58 0.39
CA ALA A 63 6.60 7.94 -0.95
C ALA A 63 7.01 6.87 -1.99
N HIS A 64 8.24 6.35 -1.89
CA HIS A 64 8.71 5.27 -2.77
C HIS A 64 7.77 4.06 -2.71
N ASP A 65 7.40 3.63 -1.50
CA ASP A 65 6.59 2.43 -1.30
C ASP A 65 5.14 2.66 -1.70
N VAL A 66 4.47 3.70 -1.20
CA VAL A 66 3.05 3.93 -1.45
C VAL A 66 2.76 4.26 -2.92
N PHE A 67 3.48 5.24 -3.51
CA PHE A 67 3.27 5.60 -4.92
C PHE A 67 3.83 4.52 -5.86
N GLY A 68 4.85 3.79 -5.41
CA GLY A 68 5.36 2.62 -6.11
C GLY A 68 4.34 1.49 -6.18
N ILE A 69 3.66 1.18 -5.07
CA ILE A 69 2.55 0.20 -5.02
C ILE A 69 1.47 0.61 -6.02
N GLN A 70 0.97 1.85 -5.94
CA GLN A 70 -0.06 2.34 -6.86
C GLN A 70 0.35 2.19 -8.35
N SER A 71 1.62 2.46 -8.67
CA SER A 71 2.13 2.43 -10.04
C SER A 71 2.40 1.01 -10.58
N HIS A 72 2.62 0.04 -9.70
CA HIS A 72 3.07 -1.31 -10.05
C HIS A 72 2.10 -2.42 -9.66
N LEU A 73 1.02 -2.11 -8.94
CA LEU A 73 0.00 -3.07 -8.57
C LEU A 73 -0.86 -3.43 -9.79
N ASN A 74 -0.90 -4.71 -10.12
CA ASN A 74 -1.91 -5.23 -11.02
C ASN A 74 -3.23 -5.43 -10.25
N ARG A 75 -4.14 -4.47 -10.37
CA ARG A 75 -5.47 -4.49 -9.71
C ARG A 75 -6.36 -5.68 -10.10
N SER A 76 -6.04 -6.42 -11.17
CA SER A 76 -6.75 -7.67 -11.50
C SER A 76 -6.20 -8.91 -10.79
N THR A 77 -5.00 -8.82 -10.20
CA THR A 77 -4.35 -9.97 -9.52
C THR A 77 -3.96 -9.67 -8.07
N GLY A 78 -3.91 -8.40 -7.66
CA GLY A 78 -3.42 -7.94 -6.36
C GLY A 78 -1.89 -8.01 -6.21
N LYS A 79 -1.16 -8.39 -7.25
CA LYS A 79 0.30 -8.56 -7.20
C LYS A 79 1.05 -7.34 -7.71
N LEU A 80 2.19 -7.06 -7.09
CA LEU A 80 3.15 -6.09 -7.61
C LEU A 80 3.91 -6.69 -8.80
N GLU A 81 3.99 -5.91 -9.87
CA GLU A 81 4.65 -6.31 -11.12
C GLU A 81 5.94 -5.52 -11.37
N ARG A 82 6.59 -5.80 -12.51
CA ARG A 82 7.79 -5.09 -13.01
C ARG A 82 8.97 -5.10 -12.02
N CYS A 83 9.08 -6.17 -11.23
CA CYS A 83 10.14 -6.34 -10.23
C CYS A 83 10.17 -5.24 -9.17
N PHE A 84 9.06 -4.53 -8.97
CA PHE A 84 8.94 -3.56 -7.87
C PHE A 84 8.77 -4.31 -6.54
N LEU A 85 9.55 -3.88 -5.54
CA LEU A 85 9.49 -4.41 -4.18
C LEU A 85 9.54 -3.22 -3.19
N PRO A 86 8.50 -3.02 -2.37
CA PRO A 86 8.51 -2.02 -1.31
C PRO A 86 9.65 -2.27 -0.32
N ARG A 87 10.21 -1.20 0.23
CA ARG A 87 11.25 -1.25 1.27
C ARG A 87 10.71 -1.83 2.58
N HIS A 88 9.43 -1.59 2.85
CA HIS A 88 8.71 -2.13 4.00
C HIS A 88 7.95 -3.43 3.69
N ALA A 89 8.43 -4.24 2.74
CA ALA A 89 7.92 -5.59 2.54
C ALA A 89 8.43 -6.54 3.65
N THR A 90 7.54 -7.37 4.21
CA THR A 90 7.91 -8.42 5.17
C THR A 90 8.28 -9.73 4.46
N LYS A 91 9.12 -10.54 5.11
CA LYS A 91 9.61 -11.83 4.59
C LYS A 91 8.66 -12.97 4.91
#